data_AF-A0A4Q0GK79-F1
#
_entry.id   AF-A0A4Q0GK79-F1
#
_cell.length_a   1.000
_cell.length_b   1.000
_cell.length_c   1.000
_cell.angle_alpha   90.00
_cell.angle_beta   90.00
_cell.angle_gamma   90.00
#
_symmetry.space_group_name_H-M   'P 1'
#
loop_
_entity.id
_entity.type
_entity.pdbx_description
1 polymer ?
#
loop_
_entity_poly.entity_id
_entity_poly.type
_entity_poly.pdbx_seq_one_letter_code
_entity_poly.pdbx_strand_id
1 'polypeptide(L)'
;MTQSPAATALHLVSNGQVSEAMALLNNAADRGDVDALMQLAVWYLAGDIVSRDLTLARTLLARAVSIGHVDAALMEIALTANGSGGKADWPGALALLRTAARNDPVAQGQLALIEAMAIDTAGAPITLPVPEILSAEPDVIRFPKLFTAAECAHLAGVAATMLEPARVIDPRTGRWIAHPIRTSDGTAIGPAREDLVVRALNRRIAAISGTDIAQGEPLTILRYRPGQQYRLHLDTIQDAANQRVATVLIYLNEGYGGGETQFPAGNLTITPRGGDAIVFRTLTRDGAIDQSSRHAGLPVTQGAKWLATRWIRAKPIDPWTIS
;
A
#
# COMPACT_ATOMS: atom_id res chain seq x y z
N MET A 1 -2.97 -38.66 2.63
CA MET A 1 -3.48 -37.54 3.45
C MET A 1 -4.61 -36.89 2.66
N THR A 2 -5.79 -36.74 3.26
CA THR A 2 -6.91 -36.02 2.63
C THR A 2 -6.56 -34.54 2.48
N GLN A 3 -6.74 -33.97 1.29
CA GLN A 3 -6.56 -32.53 1.07
C GLN A 3 -7.59 -31.75 1.89
N SER A 4 -7.22 -30.56 2.39
CA SER A 4 -8.15 -29.68 3.10
C SER A 4 -9.26 -29.18 2.16
N PRO A 5 -10.47 -28.86 2.68
CA PRO A 5 -11.54 -28.30 1.86
C PRO A 5 -11.11 -27.06 1.07
N ALA A 6 -10.27 -26.20 1.66
CA ALA A 6 -9.70 -25.03 0.99
C ALA A 6 -8.81 -25.40 -0.21
N ALA A 7 -7.91 -26.37 -0.04
CA ALA A 7 -7.04 -26.82 -1.14
C ALA A 7 -7.84 -27.47 -2.28
N THR A 8 -8.86 -28.26 -1.95
CA THR A 8 -9.75 -28.85 -2.95
C THR A 8 -10.59 -27.79 -3.66
N ALA A 9 -11.08 -26.77 -2.94
CA ALA A 9 -11.82 -25.66 -3.53
C ALA A 9 -10.98 -24.86 -4.53
N LEU A 10 -9.70 -24.59 -4.23
CA LEU A 10 -8.78 -23.94 -5.17
C LEU A 10 -8.57 -24.78 -6.44
N HIS A 11 -8.49 -26.11 -6.30
CA HIS A 11 -8.39 -26.99 -7.46
C HIS A 11 -9.66 -26.95 -8.31
N LEU A 12 -10.85 -27.00 -7.70
CA LEU A 12 -12.13 -26.89 -8.40
C LEU A 12 -12.24 -25.56 -9.17
N VAL A 13 -11.84 -24.44 -8.58
CA VAL A 13 -11.79 -23.13 -9.27
C VAL A 13 -10.85 -23.18 -10.47
N SER A 14 -9.68 -23.81 -10.34
CA SER A 14 -8.72 -23.94 -11.46
C SER A 14 -9.28 -24.73 -12.65
N ASN A 15 -10.28 -25.58 -12.40
CA ASN A 15 -11.01 -26.35 -13.42
C ASN A 15 -12.34 -25.69 -13.86
N GLY A 16 -12.60 -24.45 -13.43
CA GLY A 16 -13.83 -23.72 -13.77
C GLY A 16 -15.07 -24.12 -12.96
N GLN A 17 -14.92 -24.97 -11.94
CA GLN A 17 -16.01 -25.50 -11.11
C GLN A 17 -16.29 -24.61 -9.89
N VAL A 18 -16.55 -23.31 -10.12
CA VAL A 18 -16.73 -22.31 -9.05
C VAL A 18 -17.90 -22.64 -8.12
N SER A 19 -19.04 -23.08 -8.66
CA SER A 19 -20.23 -23.42 -7.85
C SER A 19 -19.98 -24.58 -6.89
N GLU A 20 -19.26 -25.62 -7.35
CA GLU A 20 -18.89 -26.76 -6.50
C GLU A 20 -17.88 -26.36 -5.42
N ALA A 21 -16.91 -25.53 -5.78
CA ALA A 21 -15.93 -25.00 -4.84
C ALA A 21 -16.62 -24.18 -3.73
N MET A 22 -17.57 -23.31 -4.08
CA MET A 22 -18.36 -22.54 -3.11
C MET A 22 -19.21 -23.44 -2.22
N ALA A 23 -19.87 -24.45 -2.77
CA ALA A 23 -20.66 -25.40 -1.98
C ALA A 23 -19.78 -26.15 -0.97
N LEU A 24 -18.60 -26.61 -1.40
CA LEU A 24 -17.62 -27.27 -0.55
C LEU A 24 -17.16 -26.37 0.60
N LEU A 25 -16.74 -25.14 0.28
CA LEU A 25 -16.26 -24.19 1.28
C LEU A 25 -17.35 -23.78 2.27
N ASN A 26 -18.56 -23.46 1.80
CA ASN A 26 -19.67 -23.10 2.68
C ASN A 26 -20.01 -24.24 3.64
N ASN A 27 -20.08 -25.47 3.13
CA ASN A 27 -20.38 -26.64 3.93
C ASN A 27 -19.28 -26.94 4.98
N ALA A 28 -18.01 -26.70 4.64
CA ALA A 28 -16.90 -26.82 5.59
C ALA A 28 -16.93 -25.68 6.64
N ALA A 29 -17.13 -24.44 6.21
CA ALA A 29 -17.24 -23.28 7.07
C ALA A 29 -18.41 -23.39 8.07
N ASP A 30 -19.56 -23.93 7.64
CA ASP A 30 -20.71 -24.20 8.50
C ASP A 30 -20.37 -25.19 9.63
N ARG A 31 -19.48 -26.15 9.36
CA ARG A 31 -18.94 -27.09 10.36
C ARG A 31 -17.81 -26.50 11.21
N GLY A 32 -17.45 -25.24 11.03
CA GLY A 32 -16.38 -24.57 11.78
C GLY A 32 -14.98 -24.85 11.23
N ASP A 33 -14.85 -25.25 9.96
CA ASP A 33 -13.54 -25.35 9.32
C ASP A 33 -12.94 -23.95 9.13
N VAL A 34 -11.81 -23.73 9.80
CA VAL A 34 -11.17 -22.43 9.93
C VAL A 34 -10.49 -21.97 8.64
N ASP A 35 -9.92 -22.90 7.88
CA ASP A 35 -9.30 -22.64 6.59
C ASP A 35 -10.36 -22.32 5.53
N ALA A 36 -11.52 -22.97 5.60
CA ALA A 36 -12.63 -22.68 4.71
C ALA A 36 -13.22 -21.28 4.95
N LEU A 37 -13.36 -20.87 6.22
CA LEU A 37 -13.80 -19.51 6.58
C LEU A 37 -12.83 -18.45 6.06
N MET A 38 -11.54 -18.66 6.28
CA MET A 38 -10.48 -17.78 5.76
C MET A 38 -10.50 -17.72 4.24
N GLN A 39 -10.63 -18.87 3.57
CA GLN A 39 -10.62 -18.93 2.11
C GLN A 39 -11.82 -18.20 1.48
N LEU A 40 -13.02 -18.38 2.05
CA LEU A 40 -14.22 -17.64 1.64
C LEU A 40 -14.03 -16.14 1.84
N ALA A 41 -13.51 -15.71 3.00
CA ALA A 41 -13.25 -14.31 3.26
C ALA A 41 -12.31 -13.71 2.20
N VAL A 42 -11.20 -14.38 1.89
CA VAL A 42 -10.26 -13.93 0.85
C VAL A 42 -10.94 -13.80 -0.51
N TRP A 43 -11.79 -14.76 -0.90
CA TRP A 43 -12.51 -14.70 -2.18
C TRP A 43 -13.49 -13.52 -2.24
N TYR A 44 -14.22 -13.26 -1.15
CA TYR A 44 -15.12 -12.11 -1.05
C TYR A 44 -14.39 -10.77 -0.96
N LEU A 45 -13.15 -10.71 -0.45
CA LEU A 45 -12.32 -9.50 -0.49
C LEU A 45 -11.78 -9.24 -1.89
N ALA A 46 -11.22 -10.28 -2.53
CA ALA A 46 -10.61 -10.20 -3.84
C ALA A 46 -11.64 -9.80 -4.89
N GLY A 47 -12.79 -10.48 -4.94
CA GLY A 47 -13.83 -10.21 -5.92
C GLY A 47 -13.62 -10.90 -7.28
N ASP A 48 -12.55 -11.68 -7.44
CA ASP A 48 -12.16 -12.28 -8.73
C ASP A 48 -12.91 -13.58 -9.05
N ILE A 49 -13.20 -14.38 -8.02
CA ILE A 49 -13.89 -15.69 -8.13
C ILE A 49 -15.39 -15.55 -7.88
N VAL A 50 -15.75 -14.70 -6.91
CA VAL A 50 -17.12 -14.35 -6.54
C VAL A 50 -17.22 -12.83 -6.45
N SER A 51 -18.42 -12.28 -6.60
CA SER A 51 -18.62 -10.83 -6.43
C SER A 51 -18.15 -10.37 -5.05
N ARG A 52 -17.39 -9.27 -5.03
CA ARG A 52 -16.84 -8.71 -3.80
C ARG A 52 -17.94 -8.36 -2.80
N ASP A 53 -17.79 -8.84 -1.56
CA ASP A 53 -18.66 -8.49 -0.44
C ASP A 53 -17.80 -8.29 0.82
N LEU A 54 -17.45 -7.04 1.08
CA LEU A 54 -16.55 -6.69 2.19
C LEU A 54 -17.19 -6.93 3.56
N THR A 55 -18.52 -6.79 3.66
CA THR A 55 -19.26 -6.97 4.92
C THR A 55 -19.30 -8.46 5.29
N LEU A 56 -19.61 -9.31 4.31
CA LEU A 56 -19.58 -10.76 4.48
C LEU A 56 -18.15 -11.25 4.75
N ALA A 57 -17.15 -10.76 4.00
CA ALA A 57 -15.76 -11.11 4.22
C ALA A 57 -15.31 -10.79 5.66
N ARG A 58 -15.66 -9.60 6.17
CA ARG A 58 -15.35 -9.21 7.55
C ARG A 58 -16.03 -10.12 8.58
N THR A 59 -17.28 -10.51 8.33
CA THR A 59 -18.02 -11.45 9.18
C THR A 59 -17.36 -12.83 9.22
N LEU A 60 -16.90 -13.32 8.06
CA LEU A 60 -16.18 -14.60 7.95
C LEU A 60 -14.82 -14.56 8.67
N LEU A 61 -14.07 -13.46 8.54
CA LEU A 61 -12.81 -13.26 9.27
C LEU A 61 -13.03 -13.26 10.78
N ALA A 62 -14.00 -12.49 11.28
CA ALA A 62 -14.32 -12.45 12.72
C ALA A 62 -14.67 -13.85 13.25
N ARG A 63 -15.42 -14.65 12.46
CA ARG A 63 -15.70 -16.05 12.81
C ARG A 63 -14.43 -16.90 12.81
N ALA A 64 -13.56 -16.78 11.81
CA ALA A 64 -12.27 -17.48 11.76
C ALA A 64 -11.37 -17.13 12.96
N VAL A 65 -11.33 -15.87 13.37
CA VAL A 65 -10.59 -15.40 14.55
C VAL A 65 -11.15 -16.00 15.83
N SER A 66 -12.49 -16.04 15.97
CA SER A 66 -13.14 -16.60 17.16
C SER A 66 -12.83 -18.08 17.41
N ILE A 67 -12.43 -18.81 16.36
CA ILE A 67 -12.04 -20.23 16.43
C ILE A 67 -10.53 -20.45 16.27
N GLY A 68 -9.72 -19.39 16.31
CA GLY A 68 -8.26 -19.46 16.45
C GLY A 68 -7.41 -19.25 15.19
N HIS A 69 -7.96 -18.75 14.07
CA HIS A 69 -7.14 -18.43 12.89
C HIS A 69 -6.27 -17.19 13.15
N VAL A 70 -4.95 -17.35 13.08
CA VAL A 70 -4.00 -16.24 13.35
C VAL A 70 -3.97 -15.23 12.20
N ASP A 71 -3.82 -15.65 10.95
CA ASP A 71 -3.75 -14.70 9.81
C ASP A 71 -5.04 -13.90 9.61
N ALA A 72 -6.20 -14.51 9.90
CA ALA A 72 -7.49 -13.82 9.84
C ALA A 72 -7.55 -12.65 10.83
N ALA A 73 -6.86 -12.73 11.97
CA ALA A 73 -6.83 -11.66 12.97
C ALA A 73 -6.13 -10.41 12.42
N LEU A 74 -4.98 -10.57 11.75
CA LEU A 74 -4.26 -9.45 11.15
C LEU A 74 -5.07 -8.78 10.04
N MET A 75 -5.78 -9.55 9.22
CA MET A 75 -6.69 -9.01 8.22
C MET A 75 -7.89 -8.29 8.86
N GLU A 76 -8.54 -8.89 9.86
CA GLU A 76 -9.64 -8.25 10.59
C GLU A 76 -9.20 -6.92 11.22
N ILE A 77 -8.02 -6.88 11.82
CA ILE A 77 -7.40 -5.68 12.39
C ILE A 77 -7.27 -4.59 11.31
N ALA A 78 -6.71 -4.91 10.14
CA ALA A 78 -6.56 -3.98 9.02
C ALA A 78 -7.92 -3.44 8.52
N LEU A 79 -8.88 -4.34 8.25
CA LEU A 79 -10.21 -3.95 7.77
C LEU A 79 -10.99 -3.11 8.80
N THR A 80 -10.81 -3.41 10.09
CA THR A 80 -11.41 -2.62 11.18
C THR A 80 -10.80 -1.21 11.23
N ALA A 81 -9.48 -1.08 11.09
CA ALA A 81 -8.80 0.21 11.12
C ALA A 81 -9.14 1.11 9.91
N ASN A 82 -9.25 0.52 8.71
CA ASN A 82 -9.51 1.28 7.48
C ASN A 82 -11.00 1.39 7.11
N GLY A 83 -11.88 0.64 7.77
CA GLY A 83 -13.33 0.68 7.57
C GLY A 83 -13.82 -0.17 6.39
N SER A 84 -13.00 -1.06 5.85
CA SER A 84 -13.46 -1.98 4.80
C SER A 84 -14.55 -2.90 5.34
N GLY A 85 -15.72 -2.89 4.70
CA GLY A 85 -16.88 -3.67 5.15
C GLY A 85 -17.53 -3.16 6.44
N GLY A 86 -17.34 -1.88 6.80
CA GLY A 86 -18.02 -1.26 7.93
C GLY A 86 -17.60 0.18 8.19
N LYS A 87 -17.66 0.63 9.45
CA LYS A 87 -17.11 1.92 9.86
C LYS A 87 -15.65 1.72 10.29
N ALA A 88 -14.77 2.65 9.91
CA ALA A 88 -13.41 2.69 10.44
C ALA A 88 -13.43 2.87 11.96
N ASP A 89 -12.70 2.02 12.67
CA ASP A 89 -12.61 1.99 14.12
C ASP A 89 -11.16 1.74 14.56
N TRP A 90 -10.40 2.83 14.65
CA TRP A 90 -9.00 2.76 15.08
C TRP A 90 -8.84 2.25 16.53
N PRO A 91 -9.58 2.75 17.54
CA PRO A 91 -9.50 2.21 18.90
C PRO A 91 -9.82 0.70 18.98
N GLY A 92 -10.86 0.26 18.27
CA GLY A 92 -11.21 -1.16 18.19
C GLY A 92 -10.11 -2.00 17.55
N ALA A 93 -9.55 -1.54 16.42
CA ALA A 93 -8.45 -2.23 15.75
C ALA A 93 -7.19 -2.32 16.63
N LEU A 94 -6.88 -1.28 17.41
CA LEU A 94 -5.76 -1.30 18.35
C LEU A 94 -6.00 -2.27 19.52
N ALA A 95 -7.24 -2.39 20.00
CA ALA A 95 -7.59 -3.38 21.02
C ALA A 95 -7.43 -4.83 20.50
N LEU A 96 -7.83 -5.08 19.25
CA LEU A 96 -7.60 -6.34 18.57
C LEU A 96 -6.11 -6.63 18.41
N LEU A 97 -5.31 -5.64 17.98
CA LEU A 97 -3.85 -5.76 17.85
C LEU A 97 -3.18 -6.13 19.19
N ARG A 98 -3.55 -5.45 20.29
CA ARG A 98 -3.06 -5.78 21.63
C ARG A 98 -3.41 -7.20 22.08
N THR A 99 -4.55 -7.70 21.64
CA THR A 99 -4.97 -9.08 21.93
C THR A 99 -4.13 -10.07 21.13
N ALA A 100 -3.98 -9.85 19.83
CA ALA A 100 -3.14 -10.68 18.95
C ALA A 100 -1.67 -10.71 19.40
N ALA A 101 -1.12 -9.56 19.79
CA ALA A 101 0.26 -9.40 20.26
C ALA A 101 0.60 -10.23 21.51
N ARG A 102 -0.37 -10.81 22.22
CA ARG A 102 -0.07 -11.72 23.34
C ARG A 102 0.61 -13.00 22.86
N ASN A 103 0.28 -13.46 21.66
CA ASN A 103 0.68 -14.78 21.16
C ASN A 103 1.27 -14.76 19.74
N ASP A 104 1.16 -13.65 18.99
CA ASP A 104 1.64 -13.53 17.61
C ASP A 104 2.82 -12.53 17.49
N PRO A 105 4.01 -12.98 17.05
CA PRO A 105 5.20 -12.11 16.92
C PRO A 105 5.04 -10.97 15.90
N VAL A 106 4.23 -11.16 14.85
CA VAL A 106 3.99 -10.12 13.85
C VAL A 106 3.17 -8.99 14.47
N ALA A 107 2.10 -9.33 15.19
CA ALA A 107 1.30 -8.39 15.96
C ALA A 107 2.11 -7.70 17.07
N GLN A 108 3.04 -8.40 17.73
CA GLN A 108 3.97 -7.79 18.70
C GLN A 108 4.83 -6.71 18.06
N GLY A 109 5.43 -6.99 16.90
CA GLY A 109 6.23 -6.01 16.17
C GLY A 109 5.43 -4.79 15.73
N GLN A 110 4.21 -5.01 15.21
CA GLN A 110 3.30 -3.92 14.85
C GLN A 110 2.91 -3.07 16.07
N LEU A 111 2.57 -3.70 17.21
CA LEU A 111 2.19 -2.99 18.42
C LEU A 111 3.35 -2.14 18.96
N ALA A 112 4.57 -2.70 19.00
CA ALA A 112 5.76 -1.97 19.45
C ALA A 112 6.03 -0.72 18.60
N LEU A 113 5.84 -0.81 17.28
CA LEU A 113 5.96 0.35 16.39
C LEU A 113 4.86 1.38 16.65
N ILE A 114 3.60 0.94 16.80
CA ILE A 114 2.47 1.83 17.11
C ILE A 114 2.69 2.58 18.42
N GLU A 115 3.20 1.91 19.46
CA GLU A 115 3.48 2.52 20.76
C GLU A 115 4.66 3.50 20.72
N ALA A 116 5.60 3.32 19.79
CA ALA A 116 6.72 4.23 19.57
C ALA A 116 6.35 5.47 18.71
N MET A 117 5.22 5.44 18.00
CA MET A 117 4.80 6.54 17.15
C MET A 117 4.23 7.72 17.95
N ALA A 118 4.54 8.94 17.52
CA ALA A 118 3.90 10.16 18.01
C ALA A 118 2.52 10.38 17.36
N ILE A 119 1.53 9.56 17.74
CA ILE A 119 0.15 9.61 17.25
C ILE A 119 -0.87 9.78 18.37
N ASP A 120 -2.01 10.38 18.05
CA ASP A 120 -3.14 10.55 18.97
C ASP A 120 -4.00 9.28 19.11
N THR A 121 -5.07 9.35 19.91
CA THR A 121 -5.99 8.22 20.13
C THR A 121 -6.79 7.82 18.90
N ALA A 122 -6.88 8.69 17.88
CA ALA A 122 -7.49 8.38 16.60
C ALA A 122 -6.47 7.82 15.61
N GLY A 123 -5.17 7.84 15.93
CA GLY A 123 -4.04 7.41 15.12
C GLY A 123 -3.55 8.45 14.11
N ALA A 124 -3.86 9.73 14.32
CA ALA A 124 -3.33 10.84 13.54
C ALA A 124 -1.98 11.33 14.12
N PRO A 125 -1.06 11.87 13.31
CA PRO A 125 0.22 12.38 13.82
C PRO A 125 0.02 13.59 14.75
N ILE A 126 0.72 13.59 15.90
CA ILE A 126 0.71 14.73 16.84
C ILE A 126 1.68 15.83 16.38
N THR A 127 2.80 15.43 15.78
CA THR A 127 3.85 16.34 15.31
C THR A 127 4.26 16.00 13.90
N LEU A 128 4.57 17.03 13.10
CA LEU A 128 5.14 16.90 11.76
C LEU A 128 6.51 17.61 11.74
N PRO A 129 7.46 17.14 10.91
CA PRO A 129 8.73 17.82 10.73
C PRO A 129 8.50 19.17 10.04
N VAL A 130 9.43 20.11 10.27
CA VAL A 130 9.41 21.42 9.61
C VAL A 130 9.64 21.22 8.11
N PRO A 131 8.77 21.73 7.22
CA PRO A 131 8.94 21.59 5.78
C PRO A 131 10.09 22.44 5.27
N GLU A 132 10.79 21.94 4.26
CA GLU A 132 11.81 22.66 3.51
C GLU A 132 11.39 22.81 2.05
N ILE A 133 11.24 24.04 1.57
CA ILE A 133 10.93 24.31 0.16
C ILE A 133 12.20 24.10 -0.66
N LEU A 134 12.20 23.11 -1.56
CA LEU A 134 13.34 22.81 -2.43
C LEU A 134 13.24 23.51 -3.78
N SER A 135 12.02 23.70 -4.28
CA SER A 135 11.75 24.47 -5.50
C SER A 135 10.34 25.04 -5.45
N ALA A 136 10.16 26.21 -6.09
CA ALA A 136 8.86 26.81 -6.34
C ALA A 136 8.25 26.35 -7.68
N GLU A 137 9.10 25.94 -8.64
CA GLU A 137 8.68 25.44 -9.96
C GLU A 137 9.64 24.32 -10.42
N PRO A 138 9.22 23.04 -10.41
CA PRO A 138 7.97 22.56 -9.80
C PRO A 138 7.90 22.86 -8.30
N ASP A 139 6.68 22.94 -7.76
CA ASP A 139 6.45 23.04 -6.31
C ASP A 139 6.89 21.73 -5.66
N VAL A 140 8.05 21.75 -5.00
CA VAL A 140 8.65 20.59 -4.32
C VAL A 140 9.05 20.95 -2.90
N ILE A 141 8.44 20.26 -1.94
CA ILE A 141 8.68 20.43 -0.50
C ILE A 141 9.24 19.13 0.06
N ARG A 142 10.33 19.22 0.84
CA ARG A 142 10.90 18.11 1.61
C ARG A 142 10.42 18.16 3.06
N PHE A 143 10.15 16.98 3.61
CA PHE A 143 9.86 16.74 5.01
C PHE A 143 10.95 15.80 5.57
N PRO A 144 11.97 16.35 6.26
CA PRO A 144 13.09 15.56 6.76
C PRO A 144 12.64 14.57 7.84
N LYS A 145 13.16 13.34 7.79
CA LYS A 145 12.88 12.28 8.78
C LYS A 145 11.38 12.16 9.12
N LEU A 146 10.53 12.25 8.09
CA LEU A 146 9.10 12.03 8.22
C LEU A 146 8.83 10.66 8.84
N PHE A 147 9.55 9.64 8.37
CA PHE A 147 9.51 8.28 8.89
C PHE A 147 10.83 7.94 9.61
N THR A 148 10.73 7.18 10.68
CA THR A 148 11.87 6.60 11.38
C THR A 148 12.45 5.41 10.60
N ALA A 149 13.69 5.03 10.89
CA ALA A 149 14.31 3.86 10.26
C ALA A 149 13.51 2.57 10.49
N ALA A 150 12.89 2.42 11.67
CA ALA A 150 12.08 1.25 12.01
C ALA A 150 10.76 1.22 11.20
N GLU A 151 10.11 2.36 11.02
CA GLU A 151 8.92 2.50 10.17
C GLU A 151 9.26 2.21 8.69
N CYS A 152 10.40 2.70 8.20
CA CYS A 152 10.86 2.40 6.85
C CYS A 152 11.16 0.91 6.65
N ALA A 153 11.82 0.27 7.62
CA ALA A 153 12.09 -1.16 7.59
C ALA A 153 10.81 -1.99 7.62
N HIS A 154 9.81 -1.58 8.41
CA HIS A 154 8.49 -2.20 8.43
C HIS A 154 7.81 -2.17 7.06
N LEU A 155 7.76 -1.00 6.40
CA LEU A 155 7.20 -0.88 5.06
C LEU A 155 7.91 -1.77 4.03
N ALA A 156 9.24 -1.82 4.07
CA ALA A 156 10.02 -2.70 3.20
C ALA A 156 9.72 -4.18 3.49
N GLY A 157 9.55 -4.55 4.77
CA GLY A 157 9.21 -5.90 5.22
C GLY A 157 7.83 -6.35 4.75
N VAL A 158 6.79 -5.52 4.93
CA VAL A 158 5.42 -5.80 4.46
C VAL A 158 5.41 -6.08 2.95
N ALA A 159 6.19 -5.33 2.18
CA ALA A 159 6.25 -5.47 0.72
C ALA A 159 7.17 -6.59 0.22
N ALA A 160 8.13 -7.06 1.02
CA ALA A 160 9.26 -7.88 0.55
C ALA A 160 8.83 -9.13 -0.22
N THR A 161 7.78 -9.81 0.22
CA THR A 161 7.27 -11.04 -0.42
C THR A 161 6.33 -10.79 -1.59
N MET A 162 5.97 -9.54 -1.86
CA MET A 162 5.01 -9.16 -2.91
C MET A 162 5.68 -8.41 -4.08
N LEU A 163 6.99 -8.14 -4.00
CA LEU A 163 7.70 -7.39 -5.04
C LEU A 163 7.76 -8.17 -6.35
N GLU A 164 7.16 -7.60 -7.39
CA GLU A 164 7.24 -8.12 -8.75
C GLU A 164 7.93 -7.12 -9.70
N PRO A 165 8.61 -7.58 -10.76
CA PRO A 165 9.16 -6.68 -11.77
C PRO A 165 8.07 -5.79 -12.39
N ALA A 166 8.35 -4.50 -12.59
CA ALA A 166 7.41 -3.59 -13.21
C ALA A 166 7.02 -4.04 -14.64
N ARG A 167 5.72 -4.20 -14.87
CA ARG A 167 5.14 -4.63 -16.15
C ARG A 167 4.00 -3.71 -16.59
N VAL A 168 3.75 -3.66 -17.89
CA VAL A 168 2.59 -3.00 -18.51
C VAL A 168 1.97 -3.93 -19.53
N ILE A 169 0.69 -3.76 -19.83
CA ILE A 169 0.05 -4.44 -20.96
C ILE A 169 0.47 -3.70 -22.23
N ASP A 170 1.09 -4.40 -23.17
CA ASP A 170 1.37 -3.86 -24.50
C ASP A 170 0.04 -3.61 -25.22
N PRO A 171 -0.31 -2.35 -25.55
CA PRO A 171 -1.59 -2.03 -26.18
C PRO A 171 -1.75 -2.67 -27.58
N ARG A 172 -0.65 -3.10 -28.22
CA ARG A 172 -0.69 -3.76 -29.54
C ARG A 172 -0.91 -5.26 -29.45
N THR A 173 -0.35 -5.91 -28.42
CA THR A 173 -0.32 -7.37 -28.33
C THR A 173 -1.17 -7.93 -27.19
N GLY A 174 -1.63 -7.09 -26.26
CA GLY A 174 -2.36 -7.49 -25.07
C GLY A 174 -1.53 -8.29 -24.06
N ARG A 175 -0.22 -8.46 -24.30
CA ARG A 175 0.68 -9.23 -23.44
C ARG A 175 1.32 -8.34 -22.39
N TRP A 176 1.58 -8.91 -21.23
CA TRP A 176 2.41 -8.29 -20.20
C TRP A 176 3.86 -8.21 -20.69
N ILE A 177 4.36 -6.99 -20.84
CA ILE A 177 5.76 -6.69 -21.19
C ILE A 177 6.45 -5.95 -20.04
N ALA A 178 7.78 -6.02 -19.98
CA ALA A 178 8.57 -5.21 -19.05
C ALA A 178 8.25 -3.72 -19.26
N HIS A 179 8.07 -2.98 -18.18
CA HIS A 179 7.69 -1.57 -18.28
C HIS A 179 8.83 -0.75 -18.92
N PRO A 180 8.60 -0.04 -20.04
CA PRO A 180 9.68 0.58 -20.82
C PRO A 180 10.31 1.82 -20.18
N ILE A 181 9.60 2.43 -19.22
CA ILE A 181 9.98 3.67 -18.51
C ILE A 181 10.48 3.37 -17.08
N ARG A 182 9.84 2.44 -16.36
CA ARG A 182 10.18 2.06 -14.98
C ARG A 182 10.73 0.64 -14.94
N THR A 183 11.97 0.45 -14.49
CA THR A 183 12.61 -0.88 -14.47
C THR A 183 12.78 -1.45 -13.05
N SER A 184 12.06 -0.92 -12.05
CA SER A 184 12.08 -1.39 -10.66
C SER A 184 11.27 -2.68 -10.44
N ASP A 185 11.44 -3.30 -9.27
CA ASP A 185 10.40 -4.15 -8.70
C ASP A 185 9.43 -3.28 -7.90
N GLY A 186 8.16 -3.67 -7.79
CA GLY A 186 7.18 -2.92 -7.02
C GLY A 186 5.95 -3.71 -6.61
N THR A 187 5.23 -3.19 -5.63
CA THR A 187 3.95 -3.73 -5.16
C THR A 187 3.14 -2.65 -4.43
N ALA A 188 1.82 -2.72 -4.52
CA ALA A 188 0.93 -1.87 -3.74
C ALA A 188 0.46 -2.61 -2.48
N ILE A 189 0.51 -1.94 -1.33
CA ILE A 189 -0.06 -2.47 -0.08
C ILE A 189 -1.57 -2.25 -0.13
N GLY A 190 -2.29 -3.29 -0.55
CA GLY A 190 -3.76 -3.26 -0.65
C GLY A 190 -4.46 -3.20 0.72
N PRO A 191 -5.77 -2.90 0.76
CA PRO A 191 -6.46 -2.57 2.02
C PRO A 191 -6.51 -3.73 3.03
N ALA A 192 -6.49 -4.99 2.57
CA ALA A 192 -6.41 -6.15 3.46
C ALA A 192 -5.05 -6.32 4.15
N ARG A 193 -3.99 -5.69 3.62
CA ARG A 193 -2.61 -5.74 4.14
C ARG A 193 -2.15 -4.39 4.70
N GLU A 194 -3.04 -3.39 4.73
CA GLU A 194 -2.79 -2.09 5.36
C GLU A 194 -2.90 -2.25 6.88
N ASP A 195 -1.84 -2.77 7.51
CA ASP A 195 -1.79 -2.86 8.98
C ASP A 195 -1.84 -1.48 9.66
N LEU A 196 -1.97 -1.45 10.99
CA LEU A 196 -2.11 -0.20 11.73
C LEU A 196 -0.90 0.73 11.53
N VAL A 197 0.31 0.19 11.39
CA VAL A 197 1.51 1.00 11.18
C VAL A 197 1.42 1.67 9.81
N VAL A 198 1.12 0.90 8.76
CA VAL A 198 0.90 1.45 7.40
C VAL A 198 -0.21 2.49 7.40
N ARG A 199 -1.33 2.23 8.09
CA ARG A 199 -2.46 3.17 8.20
C ARG A 199 -2.07 4.47 8.89
N ALA A 200 -1.32 4.43 9.99
CA ALA A 200 -0.82 5.62 10.68
C ALA A 200 0.16 6.41 9.80
N LEU A 201 1.06 5.73 9.09
CA LEU A 201 1.96 6.36 8.11
C LEU A 201 1.18 7.01 6.97
N ASN A 202 0.12 6.37 6.49
CA ASN A 202 -0.79 6.93 5.48
C ASN A 202 -1.52 8.18 5.98
N ARG A 203 -1.87 8.28 7.27
CA ARG A 203 -2.39 9.52 7.87
C ARG A 203 -1.33 10.60 7.97
N ARG A 204 -0.09 10.23 8.28
CA ARG A 204 1.06 11.16 8.29
C ARG A 204 1.34 11.73 6.90
N ILE A 205 1.28 10.90 5.87
CA ILE A 205 1.37 11.32 4.46
C ILE A 205 0.25 12.30 4.13
N ALA A 206 -1.00 11.98 4.47
CA ALA A 206 -2.15 12.84 4.21
C ALA A 206 -2.02 14.21 4.90
N ALA A 207 -1.48 14.23 6.12
CA ALA A 207 -1.25 15.47 6.87
C ALA A 207 -0.20 16.37 6.20
N ILE A 208 0.93 15.82 5.73
CA ILE A 208 1.96 16.64 5.06
C ILE A 208 1.58 17.08 3.64
N SER A 209 0.72 16.32 2.94
CA SER A 209 0.18 16.72 1.63
C SER A 209 -1.01 17.67 1.72
N GLY A 210 -1.55 17.89 2.92
CA GLY A 210 -2.73 18.71 3.16
C GLY A 210 -4.00 18.12 2.52
N THR A 211 -4.15 16.80 2.58
CA THR A 211 -5.27 16.08 1.93
C THR A 211 -5.92 15.08 2.87
N ASP A 212 -7.08 14.54 2.47
CA ASP A 212 -7.73 13.44 3.18
C ASP A 212 -7.01 12.11 2.89
N ILE A 213 -7.00 11.19 3.86
CA ILE A 213 -6.41 9.85 3.68
C ILE A 213 -7.07 9.07 2.54
N ALA A 214 -8.38 9.24 2.33
CA ALA A 214 -9.16 8.59 1.28
C ALA A 214 -8.85 9.14 -0.12
N GLN A 215 -8.13 10.25 -0.24
CA GLN A 215 -7.62 10.73 -1.54
C GLN A 215 -6.36 9.98 -1.98
N GLY A 216 -5.62 9.36 -1.05
CA GLY A 216 -4.37 8.70 -1.36
C GLY A 216 -4.59 7.28 -1.87
N GLU A 217 -4.02 6.97 -3.03
CA GLU A 217 -3.91 5.60 -3.54
C GLU A 217 -3.18 4.68 -2.54
N PRO A 218 -3.37 3.34 -2.63
CA PRO A 218 -2.60 2.37 -1.89
C PRO A 218 -1.10 2.64 -1.97
N LEU A 219 -0.43 2.55 -0.82
CA LEU A 219 0.99 2.86 -0.72
C LEU A 219 1.80 1.86 -1.55
N THR A 220 2.52 2.37 -2.54
CA THR A 220 3.31 1.52 -3.46
C THR A 220 4.76 1.50 -3.01
N ILE A 221 5.31 0.31 -2.76
CA ILE A 221 6.71 0.11 -2.41
C ILE A 221 7.48 -0.30 -3.67
N LEU A 222 8.63 0.31 -3.88
CA LEU A 222 9.49 0.13 -5.05
C LEU A 222 10.91 -0.19 -4.61
N ARG A 223 11.56 -1.13 -5.32
CA ARG A 223 12.98 -1.45 -5.15
C ARG A 223 13.74 -1.30 -6.46
N TYR A 224 14.80 -0.51 -6.44
CA TYR A 224 15.72 -0.30 -7.56
C TYR A 224 17.09 -0.90 -7.21
N ARG A 225 17.53 -1.86 -8.02
CA ARG A 225 18.87 -2.47 -8.02
C ARG A 225 19.81 -1.69 -8.96
N PRO A 226 21.13 -1.97 -8.93
CA PRO A 226 22.07 -1.28 -9.83
C PRO A 226 21.65 -1.38 -11.30
N GLY A 227 21.69 -0.26 -12.01
CA GLY A 227 21.23 -0.08 -13.39
C GLY A 227 19.73 0.17 -13.54
N GLN A 228 18.89 -0.13 -12.54
CA GLN A 228 17.46 0.17 -12.59
C GLN A 228 17.20 1.66 -12.34
N GLN A 229 16.17 2.19 -12.99
CA GLN A 229 15.82 3.61 -12.97
C GLN A 229 14.31 3.80 -13.24
N TYR A 230 13.86 5.05 -13.08
CA TYR A 230 12.59 5.50 -13.65
C TYR A 230 12.89 6.68 -14.55
N ARG A 231 12.77 6.48 -15.87
CA ARG A 231 12.98 7.53 -16.85
C ARG A 231 11.99 8.68 -16.66
N LEU A 232 12.32 9.82 -17.25
CA LEU A 232 11.53 11.06 -17.17
C LEU A 232 10.05 10.82 -17.51
N HIS A 233 9.15 11.19 -16.60
CA HIS A 233 7.71 10.98 -16.75
C HIS A 233 6.90 12.00 -15.95
N LEU A 234 5.58 11.97 -16.13
CA LEU A 234 4.59 12.63 -15.28
C LEU A 234 3.83 11.57 -14.49
N ASP A 235 3.40 11.90 -13.28
CA ASP A 235 2.55 11.03 -12.48
C ASP A 235 1.06 11.13 -12.84
N THR A 236 0.66 12.14 -13.61
CA THR A 236 -0.71 12.34 -14.06
C THR A 236 -1.18 11.20 -14.93
N ILE A 237 -2.46 10.85 -14.80
CA ILE A 237 -3.11 9.79 -15.54
C ILE A 237 -3.75 10.40 -16.79
N GLN A 238 -3.50 9.82 -17.94
CA GLN A 238 -4.12 10.25 -19.19
C GLN A 238 -5.65 10.09 -19.10
N ASP A 239 -6.40 11.11 -19.51
CA ASP A 239 -7.87 11.11 -19.59
C ASP A 239 -8.63 10.78 -18.28
N ALA A 240 -8.02 11.05 -17.12
CA ALA A 240 -8.62 10.76 -15.82
C ALA A 240 -9.59 11.85 -15.33
N ALA A 241 -10.84 11.47 -15.04
CA ALA A 241 -11.83 12.33 -14.40
C ALA A 241 -11.46 12.71 -12.95
N ASN A 242 -10.81 11.79 -12.22
CA ASN A 242 -10.24 12.04 -10.90
C ASN A 242 -8.72 11.99 -10.99
N GLN A 243 -8.09 13.12 -11.29
CA GLN A 243 -6.65 13.22 -11.56
C GLN A 243 -5.82 13.10 -10.27
N ARG A 244 -4.57 12.64 -10.39
CA ARG A 244 -3.54 12.77 -9.35
C ARG A 244 -3.09 14.22 -9.27
N VAL A 245 -3.24 14.85 -8.10
CA VAL A 245 -2.96 16.29 -7.85
C VAL A 245 -1.64 16.52 -7.09
N ALA A 246 -1.11 15.47 -6.47
CA ALA A 246 0.18 15.48 -5.82
C ALA A 246 0.77 14.07 -5.75
N THR A 247 2.08 14.00 -5.64
CA THR A 247 2.80 12.77 -5.35
C THR A 247 3.62 12.97 -4.09
N VAL A 248 3.60 11.94 -3.23
CA VAL A 248 4.49 11.84 -2.07
C VAL A 248 5.46 10.70 -2.28
N LEU A 249 6.76 11.00 -2.32
CA LEU A 249 7.82 9.99 -2.35
C LEU A 249 8.51 9.94 -1.00
N ILE A 250 8.70 8.75 -0.44
CA ILE A 250 9.37 8.53 0.83
C ILE A 250 10.55 7.59 0.62
N TYR A 251 11.75 8.03 0.96
CA TYR A 251 12.97 7.25 0.81
C TYR A 251 13.10 6.29 2.00
N LEU A 252 13.01 4.99 1.76
CA LEU A 252 12.95 3.98 2.83
C LEU A 252 14.32 3.54 3.33
N ASN A 253 15.38 3.87 2.61
CA ASN A 253 16.74 3.60 3.04
C ASN A 253 17.72 4.65 2.48
N GLU A 254 18.97 4.55 2.93
CA GLU A 254 20.11 5.33 2.45
C GLU A 254 21.36 4.44 2.37
N GLY A 255 22.49 5.00 1.94
CA GLY A 255 23.76 4.25 1.81
C GLY A 255 23.92 3.48 0.49
N TYR A 256 23.14 3.84 -0.54
CA TYR A 256 23.32 3.36 -1.91
C TYR A 256 23.90 4.47 -2.80
N GLY A 257 24.50 4.08 -3.94
CA GLY A 257 25.03 5.01 -4.93
C GLY A 257 24.01 5.34 -6.02
N GLY A 258 23.99 6.59 -6.49
CA GLY A 258 23.03 7.08 -7.48
C GLY A 258 21.59 7.08 -6.97
N GLY A 259 20.61 6.93 -7.85
CA GLY A 259 19.21 6.83 -7.46
C GLY A 259 18.55 8.15 -7.03
N GLU A 260 19.12 9.30 -7.40
CA GLU A 260 18.56 10.63 -7.13
C GLU A 260 17.19 10.81 -7.79
N THR A 261 16.34 11.65 -7.18
CA THR A 261 15.13 12.13 -7.85
C THR A 261 15.44 13.46 -8.53
N GLN A 262 15.30 13.54 -9.85
CA GLN A 262 15.61 14.71 -10.64
C GLN A 262 14.34 15.35 -11.22
N PHE A 263 14.23 16.67 -11.09
CA PHE A 263 13.23 17.52 -11.74
C PHE A 263 13.96 18.48 -12.69
N PRO A 264 14.02 18.20 -14.00
CA PRO A 264 14.82 18.99 -14.94
C PRO A 264 14.38 20.45 -15.06
N ALA A 265 13.08 20.74 -15.02
CA ALA A 265 12.57 22.10 -15.18
C ALA A 265 13.07 23.07 -14.10
N GLY A 266 13.22 22.59 -12.86
CA GLY A 266 13.74 23.38 -11.74
C GLY A 266 15.25 23.24 -11.50
N ASN A 267 15.99 22.56 -12.39
CA ASN A 267 17.39 22.15 -12.15
C ASN A 267 17.61 21.48 -10.77
N LEU A 268 16.60 20.78 -10.28
CA LEU A 268 16.59 20.22 -8.93
C LEU A 268 16.98 18.74 -8.99
N THR A 269 18.03 18.37 -8.27
CA THR A 269 18.42 16.97 -8.03
C THR A 269 18.40 16.71 -6.53
N ILE A 270 17.60 15.74 -6.12
CA ILE A 270 17.39 15.40 -4.71
C ILE A 270 18.12 14.11 -4.40
N THR A 271 19.16 14.22 -3.55
CA THR A 271 19.83 13.06 -2.98
C THR A 271 18.96 12.43 -1.89
N PRO A 272 18.59 11.15 -2.02
CA PRO A 272 17.77 10.46 -1.04
C PRO A 272 18.43 10.35 0.34
N ARG A 273 17.63 10.51 1.39
CA ARG A 273 18.03 10.27 2.79
C ARG A 273 16.96 9.43 3.46
N GLY A 274 17.37 8.41 4.21
CA GLY A 274 16.43 7.45 4.78
C GLY A 274 15.43 8.15 5.72
N GLY A 275 14.13 7.93 5.49
CA GLY A 275 13.04 8.53 6.24
C GLY A 275 12.55 9.88 5.72
N ASP A 276 13.29 10.55 4.84
CA ASP A 276 12.84 11.80 4.23
C ASP A 276 11.70 11.54 3.25
N ALA A 277 10.75 12.48 3.20
CA ALA A 277 9.72 12.51 2.18
C ALA A 277 9.83 13.78 1.33
N ILE A 278 9.39 13.70 0.08
CA ILE A 278 9.10 14.87 -0.74
C ILE A 278 7.65 14.84 -1.19
N VAL A 279 7.03 16.02 -1.22
CA VAL A 279 5.71 16.26 -1.78
C VAL A 279 5.90 17.19 -2.97
N PHE A 280 5.32 16.83 -4.12
CA PHE A 280 5.26 17.75 -5.26
C PHE A 280 3.90 17.74 -5.91
N ARG A 281 3.50 18.92 -6.42
CA ARG A 281 2.25 19.08 -7.16
C ARG A 281 2.42 18.60 -8.60
N THR A 282 1.39 17.95 -9.12
CA THR A 282 1.34 17.46 -10.50
C THR A 282 0.47 18.34 -11.40
N LEU A 283 -0.31 19.23 -10.78
CA LEU A 283 -1.16 20.21 -11.45
C LEU A 283 -0.76 21.63 -11.03
N THR A 284 -0.92 22.57 -11.96
CA THR A 284 -0.79 24.00 -11.70
C THR A 284 -1.97 24.50 -10.87
N ARG A 285 -1.89 25.74 -10.36
CA ARG A 285 -2.97 26.33 -9.53
C ARG A 285 -4.31 26.47 -10.27
N ASP A 286 -4.28 26.63 -11.58
CA ASP A 286 -5.44 26.65 -12.48
C ASP A 286 -5.93 25.24 -12.88
N GLY A 287 -5.27 24.18 -12.39
CA GLY A 287 -5.70 22.79 -12.56
C GLY A 287 -5.20 22.11 -13.85
N ALA A 288 -4.36 22.77 -14.65
CA ALA A 288 -3.71 22.16 -15.80
C ALA A 288 -2.59 21.20 -15.36
N ILE A 289 -2.20 20.27 -16.23
CA ILE A 289 -1.06 19.38 -15.96
C ILE A 289 0.21 20.22 -15.91
N ASP A 290 0.89 20.21 -14.76
CA ASP A 290 2.14 20.93 -14.57
C ASP A 290 3.29 20.19 -15.25
N GLN A 291 3.74 20.71 -16.38
CA GLN A 291 4.84 20.14 -17.14
C GLN A 291 6.19 20.23 -16.42
N SER A 292 6.34 21.18 -15.49
CA SER A 292 7.55 21.32 -14.69
C SER A 292 7.71 20.17 -13.69
N SER A 293 6.60 19.50 -13.31
CA SER A 293 6.58 18.34 -12.40
C SER A 293 7.14 17.05 -13.01
N ARG A 294 7.57 17.08 -14.28
CA ARG A 294 8.27 15.96 -14.91
C ARG A 294 9.50 15.61 -14.09
N HIS A 295 9.62 14.34 -13.74
CA HIS A 295 10.70 13.88 -12.90
C HIS A 295 11.21 12.49 -13.29
N ALA A 296 12.41 12.18 -12.84
CA ALA A 296 13.08 10.91 -13.07
C ALA A 296 13.70 10.40 -11.77
N GLY A 297 13.74 9.09 -11.61
CA GLY A 297 14.63 8.42 -10.67
C GLY A 297 15.88 7.99 -11.43
N LEU A 298 17.02 8.64 -11.17
CA LEU A 298 18.29 8.34 -11.83
C LEU A 298 18.73 6.89 -11.55
N PRO A 299 19.61 6.29 -12.38
CA PRO A 299 20.08 4.93 -12.15
C PRO A 299 20.74 4.76 -10.78
N VAL A 300 20.37 3.69 -10.08
CA VAL A 300 21.15 3.22 -8.93
C VAL A 300 22.48 2.65 -9.46
N THR A 301 23.60 3.01 -8.84
CA THR A 301 24.93 2.54 -9.24
C THR A 301 25.51 1.51 -8.29
N GLN A 302 25.13 1.55 -7.00
CA GLN A 302 25.60 0.63 -5.96
C GLN A 302 24.50 0.39 -4.92
N GLY A 303 24.40 -0.82 -4.39
CA GLY A 303 23.39 -1.16 -3.36
C GLY A 303 21.98 -1.26 -3.95
N ALA A 304 20.96 -1.03 -3.12
CA ALA A 304 19.57 -1.02 -3.57
C ALA A 304 18.82 0.15 -2.94
N LYS A 305 18.07 0.89 -3.75
CA LYS A 305 17.16 1.95 -3.31
C LYS A 305 15.78 1.37 -3.04
N TRP A 306 15.22 1.68 -1.88
CA TRP A 306 13.83 1.41 -1.53
C TRP A 306 13.06 2.72 -1.40
N LEU A 307 11.88 2.77 -2.01
CA LEU A 307 11.06 3.98 -2.08
C LEU A 307 9.60 3.58 -1.83
N ALA A 308 8.88 4.36 -1.03
CA ALA A 308 7.42 4.32 -1.02
C ALA A 308 6.89 5.51 -1.83
N THR A 309 5.89 5.25 -2.65
CA THR A 309 5.19 6.26 -3.44
C THR A 309 3.72 6.23 -3.06
N ARG A 310 3.17 7.41 -2.78
CA ARG A 310 1.73 7.59 -2.65
C ARG A 310 1.26 8.70 -3.57
N TRP A 311 0.42 8.34 -4.52
CA TRP A 311 -0.26 9.30 -5.38
C TRP A 311 -1.54 9.78 -4.71
N ILE A 312 -1.80 11.09 -4.78
CA ILE A 312 -2.95 11.73 -4.16
C ILE A 312 -3.92 12.20 -5.24
N ARG A 313 -5.17 11.74 -5.19
CA ARG A 313 -6.24 12.09 -6.13
C ARG A 313 -6.92 13.41 -5.75
N ALA A 314 -7.55 14.07 -6.72
CA ALA A 314 -8.33 15.28 -6.50
C ALA A 314 -9.53 15.05 -5.57
N LYS A 315 -10.14 13.86 -5.63
CA LYS A 315 -11.29 13.43 -4.81
C LYS A 315 -11.02 12.08 -4.15
N PRO A 316 -11.70 11.77 -3.03
CA PRO A 316 -11.63 10.45 -2.40
C PRO A 316 -11.88 9.30 -3.40
N ILE A 317 -11.24 8.17 -3.16
CA ILE A 317 -11.35 6.94 -3.95
C ILE A 317 -11.69 5.76 -3.06
N ASP A 318 -12.37 4.77 -3.64
CA ASP A 318 -12.49 3.45 -3.03
C ASP A 318 -11.21 2.66 -3.33
N PRO A 319 -10.40 2.30 -2.32
CA PRO A 319 -9.14 1.62 -2.54
C PRO A 319 -9.29 0.16 -3.03
N TRP A 320 -10.51 -0.38 -3.06
CA TRP A 320 -10.81 -1.72 -3.60
C TRP A 320 -11.13 -1.71 -5.10
N THR A 321 -11.36 -0.54 -5.72
CA THR A 321 -11.79 -0.44 -7.12
C THR A 321 -10.82 0.37 -7.99
N ILE A 322 -9.61 0.63 -7.49
CA ILE A 322 -8.60 1.36 -8.27
C ILE A 322 -8.09 0.42 -9.37
N SER A 323 -8.47 0.73 -10.60
CA SER A 323 -7.90 0.18 -11.83
C SER A 323 -6.67 0.95 -12.27
#